data_AF-W1XSH3-F1
#
_entry.id   AF-W1XSH3-F1
#
_cell.length_a   1.000
_cell.length_b   1.000
_cell.length_c   1.000
_cell.angle_alpha   90.00
_cell.angle_beta   90.00
_cell.angle_gamma   90.00
#
_symmetry.space_group_name_H-M   'P 1'
#
loop_
_entity.id
_entity.type
_entity.pdbx_description
1 polymer ?
#
loop_
_entity_poly.entity_id
_entity_poly.type
_entity_poly.pdbx_seq_one_letter_code
_entity_poly.pdbx_strand_id
1 'polypeptide(L)'
;MNEMVKERLVLGAALKEAISNNQLKLVYQPQIFAETGELYGIEALARWHDPQHGHVPPSRFIPLAEEIGEIENIGRWVIAEACRQLAEWRSQNIHIPAL
;
A
#
# COMPACT_ATOMS: atom_id res chain seq x y z
N MET A 1 -25.70 11.51 -17.42
CA MET A 1 -25.03 11.06 -16.18
C MET A 1 -23.56 11.36 -16.34
N ASN A 2 -22.90 11.97 -15.35
CA ASN A 2 -21.53 12.45 -15.48
C ASN A 2 -20.55 11.25 -15.43
N GLU A 3 -19.77 11.02 -16.49
CA GLU A 3 -18.87 9.85 -16.60
C GLU A 3 -17.86 9.78 -15.44
N MET A 4 -17.39 10.92 -14.93
CA MET A 4 -16.48 10.97 -13.77
C MET A 4 -17.10 10.40 -12.50
N VAL A 5 -18.41 10.61 -12.29
CA VAL A 5 -19.13 10.10 -11.11
C VAL A 5 -19.29 8.58 -11.22
N LYS A 6 -19.57 8.08 -12.43
CA LYS A 6 -19.69 6.65 -12.71
C LYS A 6 -18.35 5.94 -12.50
N GLU A 7 -17.26 6.50 -13.01
CA GLU A 7 -15.92 5.93 -12.85
C GLU A 7 -15.49 5.85 -11.38
N ARG A 8 -15.77 6.90 -10.59
CA ARG A 8 -15.53 6.89 -9.14
C ARG A 8 -16.30 5.80 -8.41
N LEU A 9 -17.58 5.60 -8.73
CA LEU A 9 -18.40 4.57 -8.11
C LEU A 9 -17.87 3.16 -8.42
N VAL A 10 -17.51 2.90 -9.68
CA VAL A 10 -16.94 1.61 -10.09
C VAL A 10 -15.62 1.36 -9.40
N LEU A 11 -14.71 2.35 -9.38
CA LEU A 11 -13.41 2.20 -8.73
C LEU A 11 -13.55 2.04 -7.20
N GLY A 12 -14.52 2.71 -6.57
CA GLY A 12 -14.80 2.56 -5.14
C GLY A 12 -15.26 1.15 -4.77
N ALA A 13 -16.15 0.57 -5.57
CA ALA A 13 -16.57 -0.82 -5.39
C ALA A 13 -15.40 -1.79 -5.57
N ALA A 14 -14.59 -1.59 -6.62
CA ALA A 14 -13.40 -2.40 -6.90
C ALA A 14 -12.36 -2.32 -5.77
N LEU A 15 -12.13 -1.12 -5.21
CA LEU A 15 -11.20 -0.93 -4.10
C LEU A 15 -11.66 -1.70 -2.85
N LYS A 16 -12.96 -1.67 -2.54
CA LYS A 16 -13.52 -2.40 -1.40
C LYS A 16 -13.36 -3.90 -1.54
N GLU A 17 -13.59 -4.42 -2.75
CA GLU A 17 -13.34 -5.83 -3.08
C GLU A 17 -11.86 -6.18 -2.96
N ALA A 18 -10.96 -5.33 -3.47
CA ALA A 18 -9.52 -5.52 -3.40
C ALA A 18 -9.01 -5.60 -1.96
N ILE A 19 -9.51 -4.74 -1.07
CA ILE A 19 -9.17 -4.78 0.36
C ILE A 19 -9.65 -6.08 1.00
N SER A 20 -10.90 -6.48 0.74
CA SER A 20 -11.49 -7.70 1.29
C SER A 20 -10.76 -8.97 0.83
N ASN A 21 -10.21 -8.94 -0.38
CA ASN A 21 -9.48 -10.05 -1.00
C ASN A 21 -7.95 -9.96 -0.85
N ASN A 22 -7.42 -9.05 -0.02
CA ASN A 22 -5.97 -8.82 0.17
C ASN A 22 -5.20 -8.60 -1.15
N GLN A 23 -5.77 -7.85 -2.10
CA GLN A 23 -5.18 -7.57 -3.42
C GLN A 23 -4.31 -6.30 -3.44
N LEU A 24 -4.17 -5.63 -2.30
CA LEU A 24 -3.14 -4.62 -2.11
C LEU A 24 -1.78 -5.29 -1.93
N LYS A 25 -0.72 -4.58 -2.29
CA LYS A 25 0.65 -5.01 -2.00
C LYS A 25 1.48 -3.86 -1.44
N LEU A 26 2.50 -4.20 -0.66
CA LEU A 26 3.51 -3.25 -0.24
C LEU A 26 4.71 -3.32 -1.18
N VAL A 27 5.23 -2.15 -1.54
CA VAL A 27 6.59 -2.00 -2.09
C VAL A 27 7.41 -1.21 -1.10
N TYR A 28 8.73 -1.39 -1.12
CA TYR A 28 9.62 -0.83 -0.11
C TYR A 28 10.63 0.10 -0.75
N GLN A 29 10.73 1.33 -0.25
CA GLN A 29 11.70 2.31 -0.70
C GLN A 29 12.83 2.44 0.33
N PRO A 30 14.08 2.08 -0.01
CA PRO A 30 15.23 2.27 0.87
C PRO A 30 15.50 3.74 1.16
N GLN A 31 15.84 4.01 2.41
CA GLN A 31 16.39 5.28 2.89
C GLN A 31 17.80 5.01 3.38
N ILE A 32 18.76 5.87 3.02
CA ILE A 32 20.18 5.67 3.30
C ILE A 32 20.79 6.89 4.00
N PHE A 33 21.85 6.67 4.77
CA PHE A 33 22.71 7.76 5.22
C PHE A 33 23.48 8.35 4.03
N ALA A 34 23.40 9.67 3.84
CA ALA A 34 24.05 10.32 2.69
C ALA A 34 25.58 10.21 2.70
N GLU A 35 26.18 10.16 3.89
CA GLU A 35 27.63 10.11 4.07
C GLU A 35 28.21 8.70 3.85
N THR A 36 27.53 7.66 4.36
CA THR A 36 28.04 6.28 4.34
C THR A 36 27.42 5.41 3.25
N GLY A 37 26.25 5.80 2.73
CA GLY A 37 25.44 4.98 1.83
C GLY A 37 24.79 3.77 2.51
N GLU A 38 24.97 3.60 3.82
CA GLU A 38 24.39 2.50 4.57
C GLU A 38 22.88 2.66 4.70
N LEU A 39 22.19 1.53 4.77
CA LEU A 39 20.74 1.51 4.96
C LEU A 39 20.40 2.17 6.30
N TYR A 40 19.56 3.20 6.25
CA TYR A 40 18.95 3.84 7.42
C TYR A 40 17.63 3.16 7.78
N GLY A 41 16.86 2.77 6.77
CA GLY A 41 15.54 2.17 6.93
C GLY A 41 14.85 1.99 5.59
N ILE A 42 13.56 1.67 5.64
CA ILE A 42 12.71 1.52 4.46
C ILE A 42 11.35 2.15 4.73
N GLU A 43 10.74 2.70 3.69
CA GLU A 43 9.35 3.12 3.70
C GLU A 43 8.47 2.09 3.01
N ALA A 44 7.41 1.63 3.68
CA ALA A 44 6.42 0.73 3.11
C ALA A 44 5.32 1.52 2.40
N LEU A 45 5.16 1.29 1.09
CA LEU A 45 4.29 2.05 0.23
C LEU A 45 3.21 1.14 -0.38
N ALA A 46 1.94 1.43 -0.10
CA ALA A 46 0.83 0.68 -0.67
C ALA A 46 0.76 0.83 -2.20
N ARG A 47 0.46 -0.27 -2.88
CA ARG A 47 0.21 -0.32 -4.33
C ARG A 47 -1.03 -1.15 -4.59
N TRP A 48 -1.81 -0.71 -5.56
CA TRP A 48 -2.98 -1.43 -6.01
C TRP A 48 -2.86 -1.69 -7.52
N HIS A 49 -3.11 -2.94 -7.89
CA HIS A 49 -3.33 -3.33 -9.27
C HIS A 49 -4.74 -3.90 -9.38
N ASP A 50 -5.59 -3.20 -10.10
CA ASP A 50 -6.94 -3.64 -10.39
C ASP A 50 -6.97 -4.43 -11.71
N PRO A 51 -7.72 -5.54 -11.81
CA PRO A 51 -7.79 -6.32 -13.04
C PRO A 51 -8.31 -5.55 -14.27
N GLN A 52 -9.17 -4.55 -14.06
CA GLN A 52 -9.80 -3.78 -15.14
C GLN A 52 -9.09 -2.44 -15.37
N HIS A 53 -8.61 -1.79 -14.30
CA HIS A 53 -8.00 -0.46 -14.35
C HIS A 53 -6.46 -0.48 -14.34
N GLY A 54 -5.84 -1.67 -14.21
CA GLY A 54 -4.41 -1.83 -14.15
C GLY A 54 -3.80 -1.22 -12.88
N HIS A 55 -2.64 -0.56 -13.02
CA HIS A 55 -2.00 0.13 -11.90
C HIS A 55 -2.77 1.40 -11.49
N VAL A 56 -3.36 1.35 -10.29
CA VAL A 56 -4.05 2.51 -9.71
C VAL A 56 -3.09 3.22 -8.74
N PRO A 57 -2.69 4.48 -9.01
CA PRO A 57 -1.71 5.16 -8.17
C PRO A 57 -2.30 5.51 -6.79
N PRO A 58 -1.46 5.58 -5.73
CA PRO A 58 -1.91 6.00 -4.39
C PRO A 58 -2.64 7.35 -4.38
N SER A 59 -2.19 8.31 -5.19
CA SER A 59 -2.86 9.61 -5.34
C SER A 59 -4.31 9.52 -5.82
N ARG A 60 -4.73 8.39 -6.40
CA ARG A 60 -6.09 8.14 -6.86
C ARG A 60 -6.91 7.32 -5.88
N PHE A 61 -6.35 6.24 -5.32
CA PHE A 61 -7.14 5.34 -4.47
C PHE A 61 -7.15 5.73 -2.98
N ILE A 62 -6.15 6.48 -2.49
CA ILE A 62 -6.13 6.94 -1.09
C ILE A 62 -7.27 7.94 -0.81
N PRO A 63 -7.48 9.00 -1.62
CA PRO A 63 -8.61 9.90 -1.40
C PRO A 63 -9.97 9.19 -1.54
N LEU A 64 -10.05 8.24 -2.47
CA LEU A 64 -11.25 7.42 -2.62
C LEU A 64 -11.51 6.55 -1.38
N ALA A 65 -10.46 5.93 -0.81
CA ALA A 65 -10.56 5.15 0.43
C ALA A 65 -11.03 6.01 1.60
N GLU A 66 -10.57 7.26 1.70
CA GLU A 66 -11.03 8.22 2.70
C GLU A 66 -12.53 8.55 2.50
N GLU A 67 -12.96 8.83 1.27
CA GLU A 67 -14.35 9.13 0.93
C GLU A 67 -15.32 7.97 1.26
N ILE A 68 -14.90 6.72 1.07
CA ILE A 68 -15.73 5.53 1.31
C ILE A 68 -15.52 4.89 2.69
N GLY A 69 -14.68 5.46 3.55
CA GLY A 69 -14.43 5.00 4.91
C GLY A 69 -13.53 3.75 5.03
N GLU A 70 -12.80 3.40 3.98
CA GLU A 70 -11.91 2.23 3.93
C GLU A 70 -10.45 2.55 4.31
N ILE A 71 -10.10 3.83 4.49
CA ILE A 71 -8.72 4.26 4.80
C ILE A 71 -8.17 3.59 6.08
N GLU A 72 -8.99 3.39 7.10
CA GLU A 72 -8.57 2.70 8.32
C GLU A 72 -8.31 1.21 8.09
N ASN A 73 -9.10 0.56 7.22
CA ASN A 73 -8.88 -0.85 6.88
C ASN A 73 -7.57 -1.03 6.12
N ILE A 74 -7.29 -0.12 5.17
CA ILE A 74 -5.99 -0.06 4.50
C ILE A 74 -4.88 0.15 5.53
N GLY A 75 -5.00 1.12 6.43
CA GLY A 75 -3.97 1.41 7.44
C GLY A 75 -3.67 0.20 8.34
N ARG A 76 -4.72 -0.47 8.85
CA ARG A 76 -4.59 -1.70 9.64
C ARG A 76 -3.90 -2.81 8.86
N TRP A 77 -4.31 -3.02 7.60
CA TRP A 77 -3.72 -4.01 6.72
C TRP A 77 -2.23 -3.69 6.43
N VAL A 78 -1.89 -2.44 6.12
CA VAL A 78 -0.50 -2.00 5.86
C VAL A 78 0.41 -2.30 7.05
N ILE A 79 -0.02 -1.98 8.28
CA ILE A 79 0.78 -2.24 9.48
C ILE A 79 0.98 -3.75 9.68
N ALA A 80 -0.09 -4.52 9.56
CA ALA A 80 -0.02 -5.98 9.71
C ALA A 80 0.93 -6.61 8.67
N GLU A 81 0.81 -6.22 7.41
CA GLU A 81 1.62 -6.75 6.32
C GLU A 81 3.08 -6.30 6.41
N ALA A 82 3.35 -5.05 6.82
CA ALA A 82 4.71 -4.58 7.06
C ALA A 82 5.38 -5.35 8.21
N CYS A 83 4.67 -5.59 9.30
CA CYS A 83 5.16 -6.41 10.42
C CYS A 83 5.40 -7.86 10.00
N ARG A 84 4.49 -8.46 9.21
CA ARG A 84 4.65 -9.80 8.65
C ARG A 84 5.91 -9.88 7.79
N GLN A 85 6.11 -8.93 6.89
CA GLN A 85 7.28 -8.89 6.00
C GLN A 85 8.60 -8.69 6.78
N LEU A 86 8.61 -7.81 7.79
CA LEU A 86 9.76 -7.63 8.67
C LEU A 86 10.12 -8.93 9.43
N ALA A 87 9.12 -9.67 9.90
CA ALA A 87 9.34 -10.96 10.56
C ALA A 87 9.92 -12.01 9.59
N GLU A 88 9.44 -12.03 8.35
CA GLU A 88 9.97 -12.90 7.30
C GLU A 88 11.43 -12.55 6.94
N TRP A 89 11.76 -11.27 6.79
CA TRP A 89 13.15 -10.87 6.56
C TRP A 89 14.07 -11.24 7.72
N ARG A 90 13.62 -11.06 8.97
CA ARG A 90 14.38 -11.47 10.16
C ARG A 90 14.67 -12.98 10.15
N SER A 91 13.71 -13.82 9.74
CA SER A 91 13.94 -15.28 9.67
C SER A 91 14.93 -15.68 8.58
N GLN A 92 15.10 -14.84 7.57
CA GLN A 92 16.10 -14.99 6.50
C GLN A 92 17.45 -14.31 6.83
N ASN A 93 17.64 -13.84 8.07
CA ASN A 93 18.79 -13.04 8.51
C ASN A 93 18.96 -11.69 7.77
N ILE A 94 17.91 -11.20 7.11
CA ILE A 94 17.88 -9.85 6.54
C ILE A 94 17.46 -8.88 7.64
N HIS A 95 18.42 -8.07 8.08
CA HIS A 95 18.21 -7.12 9.18
C HIS A 95 17.94 -5.73 8.60
N ILE A 96 16.68 -5.29 8.70
CA ILE A 96 16.30 -3.91 8.42
C ILE A 96 16.54 -3.10 9.70
N PRO A 97 17.34 -2.02 9.65
CA PRO A 97 17.54 -1.15 10.80
C PRO A 97 16.19 -0.62 11.30
N ALA A 98 15.95 -0.77 12.59
CA ALA A 98 14.92 -0.06 13.32
C ALA A 98 15.67 0.95 14.18
N LEU A 99 15.47 2.23 13.89
CA LEU A 99 16.06 3.41 14.54
C LEU A 99 16.75 3.17 15.89
#